data_AF-A0A015K5U6-F1
#
_entry.id   AF-A0A015K5U6-F1
#
_cell.length_a   1.000
_cell.length_b   1.000
_cell.length_c   1.000
_cell.angle_alpha   90.00
_cell.angle_beta   90.00
_cell.angle_gamma   90.00
#
_symmetry.space_group_name_H-M   'P 1'
#
loop_
_entity.id
_entity.type
_entity.pdbx_description
1 polymer ?
#
loop_
_entity_poly.entity_id
_entity_poly.type
_entity_poly.pdbx_seq_one_letter_code
_entity_poly.pdbx_strand_id
1 'polypeptide(L)'
;MNRLHILIFILFTFLFVTAFSEEDLIPVKQLTANLLKIRKVGHNKLIAEVTWDGTFERDDEPVKTKFRCFSDAVTVKGPKHGVFGDRKVNFEIKVHKKNVKVKCRYGTKDISSFKNVFYFRT
;
A
#
# COMPACT_ATOMS: atom_id res chain seq x y z
N MET A 1 23.37 -51.57 25.82
CA MET A 1 23.22 -50.74 24.60
C MET A 1 24.57 -50.11 24.29
N ASN A 2 25.17 -50.39 23.13
CA ASN A 2 26.57 -50.03 22.84
C ASN A 2 26.74 -48.50 22.74
N ARG A 3 27.73 -47.90 23.41
CA ARG A 3 27.95 -46.43 23.43
C ARG A 3 28.03 -45.82 22.04
N LEU A 4 28.55 -46.60 21.08
CA LEU A 4 28.63 -46.23 19.66
C LEU A 4 27.26 -45.98 19.03
N HIS A 5 26.26 -46.82 19.33
CA HIS A 5 24.91 -46.66 18.78
C HIS A 5 24.20 -45.42 19.32
N ILE A 6 24.44 -45.07 20.58
CA ILE A 6 23.89 -43.86 21.20
C ILE A 6 24.49 -42.62 20.53
N LEU A 7 25.80 -42.61 20.29
CA LEU A 7 26.50 -41.53 19.60
C LEU A 7 26.01 -41.34 18.15
N ILE A 8 25.84 -42.44 17.41
CA ILE A 8 25.31 -42.40 16.05
C ILE A 8 23.88 -41.86 16.04
N PHE A 9 23.04 -42.32 16.97
CA PHE A 9 21.66 -41.86 17.07
C PHE A 9 21.57 -40.36 17.36
N ILE A 10 22.36 -39.86 18.31
CA ILE A 10 22.44 -38.42 18.63
C ILE A 10 22.89 -37.63 17.39
N LEU A 11 23.95 -38.07 16.72
CA LEU A 11 24.48 -37.39 15.53
C LEU A 11 23.43 -37.32 14.41
N PHE A 12 22.69 -38.41 14.19
CA PHE A 12 21.64 -38.49 13.18
C PHE A 12 20.47 -37.57 13.52
N THR A 13 20.06 -37.50 14.79
CA THR A 13 19.00 -36.57 15.22
C THR A 13 19.41 -35.11 15.08
N PHE A 14 20.67 -34.75 15.38
CA PHE A 14 21.18 -33.40 15.18
C PHE A 14 21.20 -33.02 13.70
N LEU A 15 21.68 -33.91 12.82
CA LEU A 15 21.69 -33.68 11.37
C LEU A 15 20.28 -33.52 10.81
N PHE A 16 19.32 -34.31 11.29
CA PHE A 16 17.92 -34.21 10.86
C PHE A 16 17.31 -32.87 11.27
N VAL A 17 17.50 -32.43 12.52
CA VAL A 17 16.99 -31.14 12.98
C VAL A 17 17.60 -29.99 12.19
N THR A 18 18.90 -30.02 11.89
CA THR A 18 19.54 -28.95 11.09
C THR A 18 19.09 -28.93 9.64
N ALA A 19 18.84 -30.08 9.02
CA ALA A 19 18.44 -30.17 7.62
C ALA A 19 16.98 -29.76 7.37
N PHE A 20 16.11 -29.89 8.38
CA PHE A 20 14.69 -29.56 8.29
C PHE A 20 14.30 -28.31 9.10
N SER A 21 15.28 -27.56 9.63
CA SER A 21 15.08 -26.34 10.42
C SER A 21 14.96 -25.07 9.57
N GLU A 22 15.33 -25.11 8.29
CA GLU A 22 15.08 -23.97 7.39
C GLU A 22 13.63 -24.03 6.91
N GLU A 23 12.74 -23.40 7.66
CA GLU A 23 11.42 -23.05 7.12
C GLU A 23 11.64 -22.06 5.97
N ASP A 24 11.40 -22.50 4.73
CA ASP A 24 11.33 -21.64 3.55
C ASP A 24 10.15 -20.66 3.71
N LEU A 25 10.41 -19.52 4.36
CA LEU A 25 9.43 -18.46 4.52
C LEU A 25 9.09 -17.88 3.13
N ILE A 26 7.85 -18.08 2.69
CA ILE A 26 7.37 -17.54 1.43
C ILE A 26 7.31 -16.00 1.55
N PRO A 27 8.00 -15.25 0.67
CA PRO A 27 7.95 -13.79 0.70
C PRO A 27 6.53 -13.29 0.39
N VAL A 28 5.98 -12.49 1.29
CA VAL A 28 4.64 -11.90 1.13
C VAL A 28 4.78 -10.54 0.44
N LYS A 29 4.09 -10.39 -0.69
CA LYS A 29 3.88 -9.09 -1.34
C LYS A 29 2.98 -8.21 -0.49
N GLN A 30 3.42 -6.99 -0.22
CA GLN A 30 2.64 -6.03 0.55
C GLN A 30 2.71 -4.64 -0.07
N LEU A 31 1.55 -4.07 -0.35
CA LEU A 31 1.40 -2.70 -0.84
C LEU A 31 0.64 -1.84 0.18
N THR A 32 1.26 -0.75 0.62
CA THR A 32 0.71 0.19 1.59
C THR A 32 0.54 1.57 0.95
N ALA A 33 -0.70 2.07 0.94
CA ALA A 33 -0.98 3.43 0.51
C ALA A 33 -0.61 4.41 1.64
N ASN A 34 0.22 5.40 1.32
CA ASN A 34 0.76 6.38 2.23
C ASN A 34 0.09 7.76 2.09
N LEU A 35 0.52 8.65 3.00
CA LEU A 35 0.02 9.99 3.28
C LEU A 35 -0.47 10.77 2.04
N LEU A 36 -1.72 11.23 2.12
CA LEU A 36 -2.26 12.20 1.19
C LEU A 36 -1.74 13.62 1.47
N LYS A 37 -1.11 14.26 0.48
CA LYS A 37 -0.83 15.70 0.53
C LYS A 37 -1.81 16.44 -0.37
N ILE A 38 -2.53 17.43 0.17
CA ILE A 38 -3.38 18.34 -0.62
C ILE A 38 -2.68 19.68 -0.76
N ARG A 39 -2.50 20.16 -1.99
CA ARG A 39 -1.88 21.45 -2.29
C ARG A 39 -2.83 22.29 -3.14
N LYS A 40 -2.90 23.58 -2.84
CA LYS A 40 -3.66 24.54 -3.67
C LYS A 40 -2.77 24.99 -4.82
N VAL A 41 -3.25 24.81 -6.05
CA VAL A 41 -2.50 25.15 -7.28
C VAL A 41 -3.20 26.20 -8.13
N GLY A 42 -4.30 26.76 -7.63
CA GLY A 42 -5.04 27.83 -8.28
C GLY A 42 -6.23 28.27 -7.43
N HIS A 43 -7.04 29.18 -7.97
CA HIS A 43 -8.16 29.75 -7.23
C HIS A 43 -9.20 28.71 -6.79
N ASN A 44 -9.51 27.74 -7.66
CA ASN A 44 -10.53 26.70 -7.47
C ASN A 44 -9.99 25.29 -7.79
N LYS A 45 -8.67 25.10 -7.69
CA LYS A 45 -8.00 23.85 -8.05
C LYS A 45 -7.05 23.41 -6.93
N LEU A 46 -7.22 22.17 -6.48
CA LEU A 46 -6.32 21.50 -5.55
C LEU A 46 -5.71 20.27 -6.24
N ILE A 47 -4.53 19.86 -5.82
CA ILE A 47 -3.91 18.59 -6.19
C ILE A 47 -3.79 17.75 -4.94
N ALA A 48 -4.29 16.51 -5.02
CA ALA A 48 -4.16 15.50 -3.97
C ALA A 48 -3.16 14.43 -4.45
N GLU A 49 -2.02 14.37 -3.79
CA GLU A 49 -0.94 13.42 -4.06
C GLU A 49 -1.13 12.20 -3.15
N VAL A 50 -1.33 11.02 -3.75
CA VAL A 50 -1.37 9.74 -3.05
C VAL A 50 -0.06 9.02 -3.34
N THR A 51 0.65 8.62 -2.30
CA THR A 51 1.88 7.82 -2.42
C THR A 51 1.64 6.38 -1.99
N TRP A 52 2.53 5.48 -2.36
CA TRP A 52 2.53 4.11 -1.86
C TRP A 52 3.95 3.58 -1.68
N ASP A 53 4.05 2.58 -0.83
CA ASP A 53 5.27 1.82 -0.62
C ASP A 53 4.94 0.32 -0.53
N GLY A 54 5.92 -0.53 -0.77
CA GLY A 54 5.71 -1.97 -0.75
C GLY A 54 6.97 -2.80 -0.90
N THR A 55 6.86 -4.07 -0.52
CA THR A 55 7.91 -5.08 -0.63
C THR A 55 7.53 -6.11 -1.68
N PHE A 56 8.54 -6.59 -2.42
CA PHE A 56 8.39 -7.64 -3.45
C PHE A 56 7.46 -7.28 -4.62
N GLU A 57 7.25 -5.99 -4.90
CA GLU A 57 6.55 -5.51 -6.09
C GLU A 57 7.55 -5.11 -7.18
N ARG A 58 7.31 -5.51 -8.44
CA ARG A 58 8.10 -5.02 -9.58
C ARG A 58 7.66 -3.60 -9.94
N ASP A 59 8.60 -2.78 -10.40
CA ASP A 59 8.34 -1.37 -10.70
C ASP A 59 7.29 -1.17 -11.81
N ASP A 60 7.12 -2.14 -12.70
CA ASP A 60 6.12 -2.13 -13.77
C ASP A 60 4.73 -2.60 -13.33
N GLU A 61 4.57 -3.09 -12.09
CA GLU A 61 3.28 -3.63 -11.65
C GLU A 61 2.22 -2.53 -11.54
N PRO A 62 1.01 -2.76 -12.08
CA PRO A 62 -0.04 -1.76 -12.09
C PRO A 62 -0.64 -1.57 -10.70
N VAL A 63 -0.53 -0.35 -10.18
CA VAL A 63 -1.16 0.04 -8.92
C VAL A 63 -2.53 0.68 -9.20
N LYS A 64 -3.59 -0.03 -8.78
CA LYS A 64 -4.97 0.46 -8.86
C LYS A 64 -5.23 1.45 -7.73
N THR A 65 -5.13 2.74 -8.02
CA THR A 65 -5.43 3.79 -7.05
C THR A 65 -6.90 4.20 -7.12
N LYS A 66 -7.48 4.55 -5.98
CA LYS A 66 -8.82 5.11 -5.90
C LYS A 66 -8.82 6.33 -5.01
N PHE A 67 -9.45 7.40 -5.48
CA PHE A 67 -9.68 8.62 -4.73
C PHE A 67 -11.09 9.12 -5.01
N ARG A 68 -11.90 9.29 -3.96
CA ARG A 68 -13.30 9.73 -4.07
C ARG A 68 -13.65 10.68 -2.95
N CYS A 69 -14.32 11.77 -3.30
CA CYS A 69 -14.93 12.70 -2.35
C CYS A 69 -16.46 12.58 -2.37
N PHE A 70 -17.08 12.79 -1.20
CA PHE A 70 -18.51 12.63 -0.94
C PHE A 70 -19.12 14.00 -0.64
N SER A 71 -19.04 14.91 -1.61
CA SER A 71 -19.65 16.24 -1.56
C SER A 71 -19.79 16.77 -2.98
N ASP A 72 -20.86 17.50 -3.24
CA ASP A 72 -21.10 18.26 -4.47
C ASP A 72 -20.23 19.53 -4.57
N ALA A 73 -19.57 19.93 -3.46
CA ALA A 73 -18.65 21.05 -3.43
C ALA A 73 -17.38 20.84 -4.27
N VAL A 74 -17.06 19.59 -4.62
CA VAL A 74 -15.83 19.25 -5.35
C VAL A 74 -16.06 18.18 -6.42
N THR A 75 -15.22 18.21 -7.46
CA THR A 75 -15.10 17.12 -8.43
C THR A 75 -13.66 16.64 -8.47
N VAL A 76 -13.47 15.33 -8.40
CA VAL A 76 -12.17 14.68 -8.53
C VAL A 76 -11.98 14.23 -9.97
N LYS A 77 -10.84 14.59 -10.56
CA LYS A 77 -10.32 14.03 -11.81
C LYS A 77 -8.91 13.51 -11.55
N GLY A 78 -8.54 12.40 -12.15
CA GLY A 78 -7.18 11.89 -12.03
C GLY A 78 -7.04 10.57 -12.74
N PRO A 79 -5.80 10.11 -12.93
CA PRO A 79 -5.55 8.80 -13.50
C PRO A 79 -6.09 7.73 -12.54
N LYS A 80 -6.74 6.72 -13.10
CA LYS A 80 -7.29 5.58 -12.33
C LYS A 80 -6.22 4.52 -11.99
N HIS A 81 -5.02 4.66 -12.55
CA HIS A 81 -3.96 3.67 -12.53
C HIS A 81 -2.60 4.41 -12.47
N GLY A 82 -1.66 3.86 -11.74
CA GLY A 82 -0.23 4.18 -11.82
C GLY A 82 0.57 2.88 -11.89
N VAL A 83 1.89 2.97 -12.01
CA VAL A 83 2.79 1.81 -11.87
C VAL A 83 3.55 1.89 -10.56
N PHE A 84 3.90 0.75 -9.96
CA PHE A 84 4.50 0.72 -8.63
C PHE A 84 5.76 1.59 -8.53
N GLY A 85 6.61 1.58 -9.56
CA GLY A 85 7.85 2.35 -9.66
C GLY A 85 7.67 3.87 -9.58
N ASP A 86 6.48 4.41 -9.94
CA ASP A 86 6.20 5.84 -9.82
C ASP A 86 6.15 6.28 -8.34
N ARG A 87 5.80 5.35 -7.44
CA ARG A 87 5.57 5.55 -6.00
C ARG A 87 4.52 6.59 -5.61
N LYS A 88 3.89 7.25 -6.59
CA LYS A 88 2.91 8.32 -6.38
C LYS A 88 1.97 8.52 -7.57
N VAL A 89 0.82 9.09 -7.28
CA VAL A 89 -0.14 9.56 -8.29
C VAL A 89 -0.81 10.86 -7.83
N ASN A 90 -1.16 11.72 -8.79
CA ASN A 90 -1.81 12.99 -8.53
C ASN A 90 -3.27 12.99 -9.00
N PHE A 91 -4.17 13.37 -8.11
CA PHE A 91 -5.58 13.65 -8.42
C PHE A 91 -5.83 15.15 -8.40
N GLU A 92 -6.44 15.67 -9.45
CA GLU A 92 -6.96 17.01 -9.50
C GLU A 92 -8.32 17.09 -8.80
N ILE A 93 -8.48 18.06 -7.91
CA ILE A 93 -9.75 18.39 -7.27
C ILE A 93 -10.16 19.78 -7.74
N LYS A 94 -11.28 19.86 -8.47
CA LYS A 94 -11.93 21.12 -8.82
C LYS A 94 -12.92 21.48 -7.71
N VAL A 95 -12.82 22.70 -7.18
CA VAL A 95 -13.67 23.22 -6.12
C VAL A 95 -14.78 24.09 -6.73
N HIS A 96 -16.04 23.79 -6.42
CA HIS A 96 -17.21 24.51 -6.92
C HIS A 96 -17.87 25.37 -5.84
N LYS A 97 -17.83 24.91 -4.58
CA LYS A 97 -18.36 25.64 -3.42
C LYS A 97 -17.23 25.85 -2.41
N LYS A 98 -17.13 27.05 -1.86
CA LYS A 98 -16.14 27.41 -0.83
C LYS A 98 -16.74 27.24 0.57
N ASN A 99 -15.88 27.07 1.56
CA ASN A 99 -16.24 26.98 2.97
C ASN A 99 -17.09 25.76 3.36
N VAL A 100 -17.06 24.68 2.56
CA VAL A 100 -17.79 23.43 2.80
C VAL A 100 -16.85 22.37 3.36
N LYS A 101 -17.32 21.60 4.35
CA LYS A 101 -16.60 20.42 4.85
C LYS A 101 -16.79 19.25 3.90
N VAL A 102 -15.70 18.73 3.35
CA VAL A 102 -15.71 17.63 2.38
C VAL A 102 -15.10 16.40 3.01
N LYS A 103 -15.78 15.25 2.89
CA LYS A 103 -15.28 13.93 3.25
C LYS A 103 -14.72 13.24 2.01
N CYS A 104 -13.54 12.66 2.11
CA CYS A 104 -12.94 11.88 1.02
C CYS A 104 -12.35 10.56 1.51
N ARG A 105 -12.16 9.64 0.57
CA ARG A 105 -11.55 8.33 0.74
C ARG A 105 -10.47 8.12 -0.32
N TYR A 106 -9.36 7.52 0.08
CA TYR A 106 -8.28 7.15 -0.83
C TYR A 106 -7.63 5.82 -0.45
N GLY A 107 -6.95 5.20 -1.41
CA GLY A 107 -6.18 3.98 -1.19
C GLY A 107 -5.79 3.26 -2.48
N THR A 108 -5.10 2.12 -2.32
CA THR A 108 -4.75 1.18 -3.39
C THR A 108 -5.65 -0.05 -3.31
N LYS A 109 -5.97 -0.68 -4.45
CA LYS A 109 -6.81 -1.89 -4.49
C LYS A 109 -5.91 -3.12 -4.64
N ASP A 110 -5.24 -3.49 -3.55
CA ASP A 110 -4.49 -4.74 -3.42
C ASP A 110 -4.97 -5.52 -2.19
N ILE A 111 -6.13 -6.16 -2.30
CA ILE A 111 -6.63 -7.13 -1.31
C ILE A 111 -7.25 -6.55 0.00
N SER A 112 -6.83 -5.40 0.57
CA SER A 112 -7.55 -4.81 1.72
C SER A 112 -7.47 -3.28 1.96
N SER A 113 -6.78 -2.54 1.09
CA SER A 113 -6.35 -1.15 1.38
C SER A 113 -7.37 -0.04 1.05
N PHE A 114 -8.67 -0.29 1.25
CA PHE A 114 -9.70 0.76 1.31
C PHE A 114 -9.92 1.22 2.76
N LYS A 115 -9.03 2.02 3.34
CA LYS A 115 -9.22 2.41 4.74
C LYS A 115 -9.00 3.88 5.09
N ASN A 116 -8.36 4.67 4.24
CA ASN A 116 -8.02 6.04 4.63
C ASN A 116 -9.16 7.01 4.28
N VAL A 117 -9.83 7.50 5.33
CA VAL A 117 -10.82 8.57 5.29
C VAL A 117 -10.17 9.84 5.82
N PHE A 118 -10.43 10.96 5.17
CA PHE A 118 -10.03 12.26 5.69
C PHE A 118 -11.09 13.32 5.37
N TYR A 119 -10.96 14.45 6.05
CA TYR A 119 -11.84 15.60 5.86
C TYR A 119 -10.99 16.84 5.60
N PHE A 120 -11.47 17.72 4.75
CA PHE A 120 -10.89 19.05 4.57
C PHE A 120 -12.00 20.08 4.34
N ARG A 121 -11.63 21.36 4.40
CA ARG A 121 -12.52 22.48 4.12
C ARG A 121 -12.06 23.17 2.82
N THR A 122 -12.98 23.35 1.88
CA THR A 122 -12.74 24.00 0.57
C THR A 122 -12.59 25.50 0.67
#